data_AF-A0A8H3CUD1-F1
#
_entry.id   AF-A0A8H3CUD1-F1
#
_cell.length_a   1.000
_cell.length_b   1.000
_cell.length_c   1.000
_cell.angle_alpha   90.00
_cell.angle_beta   90.00
_cell.angle_gamma   90.00
#
_symmetry.space_group_name_H-M   'P 1'
#
loop_
_entity.id
_entity.type
_entity.pdbx_description
1 polymer ?
#
loop_
_entity_poly.entity_id
_entity_poly.type
_entity_poly.pdbx_seq_one_letter_code
_entity_poly.pdbx_strand_id
1 'polypeptide(L)'
;MTNDSSNRQLWHIQHFGKGYKIKNAMHSVYLSAPNSKVGSVVETSTRPTMWNIMRTHDGFAIQYGEENGVIDLHYGRPEWASVLYMVPLDSCKWSGRRWCFVRKSDDVGGEIPETVEDQVGHLRNQIALNHAELAVRDRQIIELQREIQMLQKNCPSETSTPNTDSMGNNAR
;
A
#
# COMPACT_ATOMS: atom_id res chain seq x y z
N MET A 1 -24.31 -28.33 -17.81
CA MET A 1 -24.14 -27.57 -16.55
C MET A 1 -22.77 -27.92 -16.02
N THR A 2 -21.77 -27.08 -16.27
CA THR A 2 -20.37 -27.36 -15.91
C THR A 2 -20.21 -27.23 -14.39
N ASN A 3 -19.61 -28.26 -13.80
CA ASN A 3 -19.30 -28.39 -12.38
C ASN A 3 -18.15 -27.44 -12.01
N ASP A 4 -18.40 -26.13 -12.09
CA ASP A 4 -17.37 -25.08 -12.10
C ASP A 4 -17.25 -24.38 -10.74
N SER A 5 -17.37 -25.13 -9.64
CA SER A 5 -17.09 -24.61 -8.30
C SER A 5 -15.74 -25.14 -7.82
N SER A 6 -14.67 -24.73 -8.50
CA SER A 6 -13.35 -24.85 -7.86
C SER A 6 -13.36 -23.94 -6.63
N ASN A 7 -13.19 -24.53 -5.44
CA ASN A 7 -13.11 -23.77 -4.18
C ASN A 7 -12.02 -22.67 -4.18
N ARG A 8 -11.12 -22.67 -5.17
CA ARG A 8 -10.11 -21.63 -5.43
C ARG A 8 -10.70 -20.24 -5.68
N GLN A 9 -11.93 -20.15 -6.20
CA GLN A 9 -12.63 -18.88 -6.45
C GLN A 9 -13.66 -18.55 -5.37
N LEU A 10 -13.77 -19.37 -4.33
CA LEU A 10 -14.63 -19.09 -3.18
C LEU A 10 -13.83 -18.32 -2.14
N TRP A 11 -14.45 -17.28 -1.60
CA TRP A 11 -13.84 -16.39 -0.63
C TRP A 11 -14.81 -16.13 0.51
N HIS A 12 -14.34 -16.27 1.75
CA HIS A 12 -15.07 -15.87 2.94
C HIS A 12 -14.81 -14.39 3.21
N ILE A 13 -15.87 -13.63 3.39
CA ILE A 13 -15.82 -12.21 3.78
C ILE A 13 -16.14 -12.16 5.27
N GLN A 14 -15.16 -11.75 6.07
CA GLN A 14 -15.25 -11.78 7.53
C GLN A 14 -14.97 -10.38 8.07
N HIS A 15 -15.65 -9.99 9.14
CA HIS A 15 -15.38 -8.70 9.80
C HIS A 15 -13.93 -8.66 10.33
N PHE A 16 -13.26 -7.52 10.17
CA PHE A 16 -11.87 -7.32 10.59
C PHE A 16 -11.59 -5.82 10.79
N GLY A 17 -11.27 -5.44 12.04
CA GLY A 17 -11.19 -4.03 12.43
C GLY A 17 -12.49 -3.26 12.10
N LYS A 18 -12.37 -2.20 11.29
CA LYS A 18 -13.51 -1.39 10.80
C LYS A 18 -14.09 -1.85 9.46
N GLY A 19 -13.51 -2.88 8.86
CA GLY A 19 -13.88 -3.38 7.54
C GLY A 19 -13.93 -4.89 7.54
N TYR A 20 -13.35 -5.48 6.50
CA TYR A 20 -13.40 -6.91 6.25
C TYR A 20 -12.02 -7.46 5.91
N LYS A 21 -11.78 -8.71 6.29
CA LYS A 21 -10.75 -9.55 5.68
C LYS A 21 -11.42 -10.51 4.71
N ILE A 22 -10.72 -10.82 3.62
CA ILE A 22 -11.24 -11.66 2.54
C ILE A 22 -10.32 -12.88 2.43
N LYS A 23 -10.79 -14.03 2.90
CA LYS A 23 -10.00 -15.27 3.01
C LYS A 23 -10.37 -16.24 1.89
N ASN A 24 -9.39 -16.87 1.26
CA ASN A 24 -9.66 -17.91 0.28
C ASN A 24 -10.23 -19.16 0.97
N ALA A 25 -11.26 -19.79 0.40
CA ALA A 25 -11.89 -20.97 1.00
C ALA A 25 -11.04 -22.24 0.87
N MET A 26 -10.22 -22.34 -0.19
CA MET A 26 -9.34 -23.49 -0.43
C MET A 26 -7.96 -23.30 0.20
N HIS A 27 -7.46 -22.08 0.21
CA HIS A 27 -6.10 -21.75 0.65
C HIS A 27 -6.15 -20.95 1.95
N SER A 28 -5.29 -21.29 2.92
CA SER A 28 -5.18 -20.56 4.19
C SER A 28 -4.45 -19.21 4.03
N VAL A 29 -4.92 -18.38 3.10
CA VAL A 29 -4.38 -17.07 2.74
C VAL A 29 -5.50 -16.06 2.54
N TYR A 30 -5.15 -14.79 2.66
CA TYR A 30 -6.05 -13.65 2.55
C TYR A 30 -5.69 -12.82 1.32
N LEU A 31 -6.69 -12.14 0.75
CA LEU A 31 -6.50 -11.12 -0.26
C LEU A 31 -5.67 -9.97 0.32
N SER A 32 -4.61 -9.56 -0.38
CA SER A 32 -3.67 -8.55 0.11
C SER A 32 -3.12 -7.68 -1.02
N ALA A 33 -2.63 -6.48 -0.66
CA ALA A 33 -1.87 -5.61 -1.54
C ALA A 33 -0.69 -5.02 -0.74
N PRO A 34 0.50 -5.64 -0.77
CA PRO A 34 1.57 -5.43 0.22
C PRO A 34 2.10 -4.00 0.28
N ASN A 35 2.00 -3.25 -0.82
CA ASN A 35 2.52 -1.90 -0.91
C ASN A 35 1.44 -0.83 -0.93
N SER A 36 0.15 -1.21 -1.05
CA SER A 36 -1.05 -0.37 -1.24
C SER A 36 -1.00 0.74 -2.31
N LYS A 37 0.16 0.98 -2.92
CA LYS A 37 0.42 1.97 -3.95
C LYS A 37 -0.39 1.66 -5.19
N VAL A 38 -0.85 2.72 -5.84
CA VAL A 38 -1.42 2.67 -7.17
C VAL A 38 -0.48 1.93 -8.12
N GLY A 39 -1.03 1.01 -8.92
CA GLY A 39 -0.29 0.14 -9.83
C GLY A 39 0.29 -1.11 -9.17
N SER A 40 0.15 -1.29 -7.85
CA SER A 40 0.57 -2.53 -7.20
C SER A 40 -0.35 -3.68 -7.59
N VAL A 41 0.23 -4.87 -7.77
CA VAL A 41 -0.52 -6.11 -7.99
C VAL A 41 -1.21 -6.51 -6.68
N VAL A 42 -2.46 -6.92 -6.79
CA VAL A 42 -3.19 -7.58 -5.70
C VAL A 42 -2.79 -9.05 -5.69
N GLU A 43 -2.43 -9.53 -4.52
CA GLU A 43 -1.89 -10.85 -4.29
C GLU A 43 -2.56 -11.51 -3.07
N THR A 44 -1.94 -12.56 -2.56
CA THR A 44 -2.39 -13.23 -1.34
C THR A 44 -1.31 -13.20 -0.27
N SER A 45 -1.71 -13.08 0.99
CA SER A 45 -0.82 -13.06 2.15
C SER A 45 -1.31 -14.05 3.20
N THR A 46 -0.40 -14.60 4.01
CA THR A 46 -0.77 -15.36 5.22
C THR A 46 -1.24 -14.45 6.35
N ARG A 47 -1.06 -13.13 6.22
CA ARG A 47 -1.52 -12.13 7.16
C ARG A 47 -2.81 -11.47 6.64
N PRO A 48 -3.83 -11.27 7.49
CA PRO A 48 -5.04 -10.56 7.10
C PRO A 48 -4.74 -9.11 6.70
N THR A 49 -5.44 -8.63 5.69
CA THR A 49 -5.44 -7.24 5.24
C THR A 49 -6.86 -6.69 5.35
N MET A 50 -7.00 -5.46 5.83
CA MET A 50 -8.30 -4.81 5.99
C MET A 50 -8.77 -4.21 4.66
N TRP A 51 -10.02 -4.50 4.31
CA TRP A 51 -10.69 -4.04 3.10
C TRP A 51 -12.04 -3.42 3.44
N ASN A 52 -12.39 -2.36 2.74
CA ASN A 52 -13.72 -1.76 2.78
C ASN A 52 -14.50 -2.17 1.53
N ILE A 53 -15.75 -2.60 1.72
CA ILE A 53 -16.65 -2.95 0.61
C ILE A 53 -17.68 -1.82 0.48
N MET A 54 -17.54 -1.04 -0.58
CA MET A 54 -18.38 0.14 -0.82
C MET A 54 -19.41 -0.14 -1.91
N ARG A 55 -20.67 0.22 -1.65
CA ARG A 55 -21.73 0.13 -2.65
C ARG A 55 -21.51 1.16 -3.75
N THR A 56 -21.62 0.73 -4.99
CA THR A 56 -21.66 1.61 -6.19
C THR A 56 -23.06 1.59 -6.80
N HIS A 57 -23.26 2.34 -7.88
CA HIS A 57 -24.53 2.32 -8.64
C HIS A 57 -24.84 0.93 -9.24
N ASP A 58 -23.82 0.10 -9.47
CA ASP A 58 -23.94 -1.15 -10.22
C ASP A 58 -22.90 -2.19 -9.73
N GLY A 59 -23.05 -2.61 -8.46
CA GLY A 59 -22.15 -3.54 -7.78
C GLY A 59 -21.37 -2.88 -6.65
N PHE A 60 -20.16 -3.38 -6.37
CA PHE A 60 -19.35 -2.96 -5.23
C PHE A 60 -17.91 -2.63 -5.64
N ALA A 61 -17.29 -1.70 -4.94
CA ALA A 61 -15.84 -1.47 -4.98
C ALA A 61 -15.20 -2.11 -3.74
N ILE A 62 -14.01 -2.69 -3.91
CA ILE A 62 -13.21 -3.26 -2.82
C ILE A 62 -12.02 -2.33 -2.61
N GLN A 63 -12.03 -1.58 -1.51
CA GLN A 63 -11.05 -0.56 -1.16
C GLN A 63 -10.04 -1.08 -0.14
N TYR A 64 -8.77 -0.78 -0.33
CA TYR A 64 -7.71 -1.13 0.60
C TYR A 64 -7.72 -0.23 1.82
N GLY A 65 -7.95 -0.79 3.00
CA GLY A 65 -7.94 -0.04 4.25
C GLY A 65 -8.81 1.22 4.23
N GLU A 66 -8.33 2.28 4.86
CA GLU A 66 -8.89 3.65 4.76
C GLU A 66 -8.22 4.47 3.64
N GLU A 67 -7.47 3.83 2.72
CA GLU A 67 -6.69 4.50 1.68
C GLU A 67 -7.47 4.68 0.36
N ASN A 68 -7.01 5.55 -0.53
CA ASN A 68 -7.69 5.87 -1.80
C ASN A 68 -7.53 4.81 -2.91
N GLY A 69 -7.21 3.55 -2.58
CA GLY A 69 -6.96 2.49 -3.54
C GLY A 69 -8.11 1.47 -3.63
N VAL A 70 -8.52 1.08 -4.84
CA VAL A 70 -9.51 0.01 -5.10
C VAL A 70 -8.96 -1.08 -6.01
N ILE A 71 -9.54 -2.28 -5.93
CA ILE A 71 -9.19 -3.41 -6.80
C ILE A 71 -9.81 -3.24 -8.20
N ASP A 72 -8.94 -3.31 -9.21
CA ASP A 72 -9.25 -3.28 -10.65
C ASP A 72 -8.85 -4.61 -11.30
N LEU A 73 -9.78 -5.20 -12.03
CA LEU A 73 -9.46 -6.20 -13.05
C LEU A 73 -8.90 -5.47 -14.27
N HIS A 74 -7.60 -5.65 -14.52
CA HIS A 74 -6.86 -4.87 -15.51
C HIS A 74 -7.54 -4.86 -16.87
N TYR A 75 -7.96 -3.67 -17.33
CA TYR A 75 -8.68 -3.47 -18.59
C TYR A 75 -9.97 -4.29 -18.77
N GLY A 76 -10.53 -4.87 -17.70
CA GLY A 76 -11.70 -5.76 -17.78
C GLY A 76 -11.47 -6.99 -18.67
N ARG A 77 -10.20 -7.41 -18.79
CA ARG A 77 -9.77 -8.51 -19.64
C ARG A 77 -10.42 -9.84 -19.21
N PRO A 78 -11.12 -10.56 -20.12
CA PRO A 78 -11.78 -11.82 -19.78
C PRO A 78 -10.81 -13.02 -19.73
N GLU A 79 -9.54 -12.82 -20.07
CA GLU A 79 -8.53 -13.87 -20.11
C GLU A 79 -8.28 -14.47 -18.71
N TRP A 80 -8.00 -15.77 -18.69
CA TRP A 80 -7.68 -16.48 -17.45
C TRP A 80 -6.40 -15.94 -16.83
N ALA A 81 -6.37 -15.95 -15.49
CA ALA A 81 -5.25 -15.41 -14.70
C ALA A 81 -4.94 -13.92 -15.00
N SER A 82 -5.94 -13.17 -15.46
CA SER A 82 -5.84 -11.71 -15.56
C SER A 82 -5.48 -11.11 -14.21
N VAL A 83 -4.52 -10.19 -14.24
CA VAL A 83 -3.94 -9.60 -13.03
C VAL A 83 -4.89 -8.56 -12.44
N LEU A 84 -4.96 -8.56 -11.11
CA LEU A 84 -5.69 -7.56 -10.35
C LEU A 84 -4.70 -6.48 -9.87
N TYR A 85 -5.08 -5.21 -9.98
CA TYR A 85 -4.24 -4.09 -9.56
C TYR A 85 -4.97 -3.16 -8.59
N MET A 86 -4.18 -2.44 -7.80
CA MET A 86 -4.64 -1.29 -7.03
C MET A 86 -4.68 -0.05 -7.92
N VAL A 87 -5.82 0.65 -7.94
CA VAL A 87 -6.01 1.90 -8.70
C VAL A 87 -6.69 2.96 -7.83
N PRO A 88 -6.60 4.26 -8.18
CA PRO A 88 -7.27 5.31 -7.44
C PRO A 88 -8.80 5.15 -7.42
N LEU A 89 -9.43 5.47 -6.29
CA LEU A 89 -10.87 5.40 -6.07
C LEU A 89 -11.66 6.38 -6.98
N ASP A 90 -11.11 7.57 -7.23
CA ASP A 90 -11.71 8.63 -8.04
C ASP A 90 -11.95 8.25 -9.51
N SER A 91 -11.29 7.19 -9.99
CA SER A 91 -11.42 6.69 -11.36
C SER A 91 -12.42 5.52 -11.49
N CYS A 92 -13.27 5.27 -10.49
CA CYS A 92 -14.28 4.18 -10.42
C CYS A 92 -15.43 4.24 -11.46
N LYS A 93 -15.23 4.87 -12.62
CA LYS A 93 -16.20 4.86 -13.74
C LYS A 93 -16.13 3.58 -14.58
N TRP A 94 -15.12 2.73 -14.37
CA TRP A 94 -14.81 1.60 -15.22
C TRP A 94 -15.42 0.30 -14.66
N SER A 95 -15.99 -0.51 -15.56
CA SER A 95 -16.65 -1.77 -15.18
C SER A 95 -15.71 -2.78 -14.51
N GLY A 96 -14.43 -2.79 -14.87
CA GLY A 96 -13.40 -3.66 -14.29
C GLY A 96 -13.14 -3.46 -12.79
N ARG A 97 -13.75 -2.44 -12.16
CA ARG A 97 -13.62 -2.13 -10.73
C ARG A 97 -14.87 -2.42 -9.94
N ARG A 98 -15.93 -2.86 -10.63
CA ARG A 98 -17.22 -3.17 -10.04
C ARG A 98 -17.32 -4.68 -9.88
N TRP A 99 -17.50 -5.10 -8.64
CA TRP A 99 -17.52 -6.49 -8.25
C TRP A 99 -18.95 -6.88 -7.87
N CYS A 100 -19.37 -8.06 -8.32
CA CYS A 100 -20.62 -8.69 -7.92
C CYS A 100 -20.32 -9.84 -6.96
N PHE A 101 -20.90 -9.79 -5.76
CA PHE A 101 -20.77 -10.85 -4.78
C PHE A 101 -21.93 -11.83 -4.93
N VAL A 102 -21.63 -13.04 -5.39
CA VAL A 102 -22.60 -14.13 -5.48
C VAL A 102 -22.52 -14.95 -4.20
N ARG A 103 -23.53 -14.82 -3.33
CA ARG A 103 -23.62 -15.62 -2.10
C ARG A 103 -23.72 -17.11 -2.46
N LYS A 104 -22.81 -17.91 -1.91
CA LYS A 104 -22.77 -19.38 -2.09
C LYS A 104 -23.15 -20.14 -0.82
N SER A 105 -22.82 -19.60 0.35
CA SER A 105 -23.04 -20.21 1.67
C SER A 105 -23.05 -19.12 2.75
N ASP A 106 -23.51 -19.49 3.94
CA ASP A 106 -23.43 -18.70 5.18
C ASP A 106 -22.24 -19.07 6.06
N ASP A 107 -21.46 -20.06 5.60
CA ASP A 107 -20.21 -20.42 6.24
C ASP A 107 -19.21 -19.26 6.16
N VAL A 108 -18.78 -18.82 7.34
CA VAL A 108 -17.80 -17.74 7.52
C VAL A 108 -16.37 -18.27 7.52
N GLY A 109 -16.11 -19.54 7.19
CA GLY A 109 -14.76 -20.08 7.02
C GLY A 109 -14.07 -20.48 8.34
N GLY A 110 -14.88 -20.80 9.35
CA GLY A 110 -14.45 -21.44 10.60
C GLY A 110 -13.52 -20.63 11.51
N GLU A 111 -13.19 -19.37 11.18
CA GLU A 111 -12.39 -18.54 12.06
C GLU A 111 -13.26 -17.91 13.14
N ILE A 112 -12.77 -17.99 14.38
CA ILE A 112 -13.36 -17.30 15.53
C ILE A 112 -13.39 -15.81 15.18
N PRO A 113 -14.50 -15.10 15.42
CA PRO A 113 -14.55 -13.66 15.25
C PRO A 113 -13.37 -13.03 15.97
N GLU A 114 -12.63 -12.18 15.27
CA GLU A 114 -11.48 -11.48 15.83
C GLU A 114 -11.91 -10.74 17.10
N THR A 115 -11.23 -11.02 18.21
CA THR A 115 -11.48 -10.33 19.47
C THR A 115 -10.80 -8.97 19.47
N VAL A 116 -11.22 -8.09 20.38
CA VAL A 116 -10.56 -6.77 20.54
C VAL A 116 -9.08 -6.98 20.95
N GLU A 117 -8.80 -8.03 21.70
CA GLU A 117 -7.47 -8.43 22.14
C GLU A 117 -6.58 -8.82 20.96
N ASP A 118 -7.12 -9.54 19.98
CA ASP A 118 -6.41 -9.91 18.75
C ASP A 118 -6.05 -8.66 17.94
N GLN A 119 -6.98 -7.71 17.81
CA GLN A 119 -6.74 -6.42 17.13
C GLN A 119 -5.63 -5.62 17.82
N VAL A 120 -5.69 -5.52 19.16
CA VAL A 120 -4.67 -4.84 19.95
C VAL A 120 -3.31 -5.53 19.79
N GLY A 121 -3.28 -6.87 19.78
CA GLY A 121 -2.08 -7.65 19.53
C GLY A 121 -1.48 -7.37 18.15
N HIS A 122 -2.32 -7.34 17.11
CA HIS A 122 -1.87 -7.04 15.76
C HIS A 122 -1.31 -5.61 15.64
N LEU A 123 -2.00 -4.62 16.19
CA LEU A 123 -1.56 -3.22 16.17
C LEU A 123 -0.23 -3.04 16.90
N ARG A 124 -0.04 -3.70 18.05
CA ARG A 124 1.25 -3.69 18.77
C ARG A 124 2.38 -4.24 17.92
N ASN A 125 2.15 -5.35 17.21
CA ASN A 125 3.15 -5.93 16.32
C ASN A 125 3.49 -5.02 15.14
N GLN A 126 2.51 -4.35 14.54
CA GLN A 126 2.76 -3.36 13.48
C GLN A 126 3.56 -2.16 14.00
N ILE A 127 3.21 -1.64 15.19
CA ILE A 127 3.94 -0.53 15.83
C ILE A 127 5.40 -0.92 16.07
N ALA A 128 5.66 -2.13 16.56
CA ALA A 128 7.02 -2.61 16.79
C ALA A 128 7.84 -2.70 15.49
N LEU A 129 7.23 -3.22 14.41
CA LEU A 129 7.87 -3.28 13.09
C LEU A 129 8.18 -1.89 12.54
N ASN A 130 7.20 -0.98 12.57
CA ASN A 130 7.38 0.38 12.09
C ASN A 130 8.43 1.14 12.92
N HIS A 131 8.48 0.92 14.22
CA HIS A 131 9.50 1.53 15.09
C HIS A 131 10.91 1.05 14.75
N ALA A 132 11.07 -0.25 14.46
CA ALA A 132 12.35 -0.80 14.02
C ALA A 132 12.80 -0.20 12.68
N GLU A 133 11.88 -0.04 11.73
CA GLU A 133 12.19 0.57 10.43
C GLU A 133 12.54 2.06 10.58
N LEU A 134 11.80 2.81 11.40
CA LEU A 134 12.12 4.21 11.71
C LEU A 134 13.53 4.34 12.34
N ALA A 135 13.87 3.47 13.29
CA ALA A 135 15.21 3.47 13.89
C ALA A 135 16.33 3.14 12.89
N VAL A 136 16.04 2.39 11.82
CA VAL A 136 17.00 2.19 10.71
C VAL A 136 17.15 3.46 9.89
N ARG A 137 16.04 4.12 9.52
CA ARG A 137 16.07 5.36 8.75
C ARG A 137 16.72 6.52 9.51
N ASP A 138 16.47 6.65 10.81
CA ASP A 138 17.10 7.66 11.65
C ASP A 138 18.62 7.52 11.68
N ARG A 139 19.12 6.28 11.75
CA ARG A 139 20.56 6.00 11.66
C ARG A 139 21.15 6.44 10.32
N GLN A 140 20.44 6.18 9.22
CA GLN A 140 20.89 6.62 7.88
C GLN A 140 20.91 8.15 7.76
N ILE A 141 19.90 8.84 8.32
CA ILE A 141 19.84 10.30 8.32
C ILE A 141 21.02 10.89 9.10
N ILE A 142 21.32 10.36 10.28
CA ILE A 142 22.46 10.81 11.09
C ILE A 142 23.78 10.64 10.33
N GLU A 143 23.95 9.51 9.62
CA GLU A 143 25.17 9.26 8.86
C GLU A 143 25.32 10.23 7.69
N LEU A 144 24.24 10.46 6.91
CA LEU A 144 24.24 11.44 5.82
C LEU A 144 24.48 12.87 6.33
N GLN A 145 23.94 13.24 7.49
CA GLN A 145 24.18 14.56 8.10
C GLN A 145 25.65 14.76 8.48
N ARG A 146 26.34 13.71 8.97
CA ARG A 146 27.77 13.76 9.25
C ARG A 146 28.58 13.92 7.97
N GLU A 147 28.23 13.19 6.91
CA GLU A 147 28.91 13.30 5.62
C GLU A 147 28.78 14.72 5.03
N ILE A 148 27.58 15.30 5.08
CA ILE A 148 27.34 16.69 4.67
C ILE A 148 28.18 17.67 5.49
N GLN A 149 28.23 17.53 6.82
CA GLN A 149 29.05 18.40 7.68
C GLN A 149 30.55 18.28 7.36
N MET A 150 31.04 17.07 7.09
CA MET A 150 32.43 16.85 6.69
C MET A 150 32.74 17.52 5.34
N LEU A 151 31.85 17.39 4.35
CA LEU A 151 32.00 18.04 3.05
C LEU A 151 31.97 19.58 3.17
N GLN A 152 31.07 20.14 3.98
CA GLN A 152 30.99 21.58 4.25
C GLN A 152 32.25 22.10 4.96
N LYS A 153 32.84 21.32 5.87
CA LYS A 153 34.07 21.71 6.58
C LYS A 153 35.31 21.63 5.68
N ASN A 154 35.29 20.76 4.67
CA ASN A 154 36.38 20.57 3.71
C ASN A 154 36.31 21.51 2.50
N CYS A 155 35.22 22.28 2.35
CA CYS A 155 35.10 23.36 1.37
C CYS A 155 34.99 24.71 2.11
N PRO A 156 36.10 25.37 2.47
CA PRO A 156 36.02 26.77 2.86
C PRO A 156 35.54 27.58 1.66
N SER A 157 34.43 28.31 1.86
CA SER A 157 33.96 29.33 0.94
C SER A 157 35.12 30.23 0.52
N GLU A 158 35.39 30.28 -0.79
CA GLU A 158 36.24 31.29 -1.42
C GLU A 158 35.64 32.67 -1.13
N THR A 159 36.11 33.31 -0.06
CA THR A 159 36.06 34.75 0.08
C THR A 159 37.45 35.24 0.37
N SER A 160 38.13 35.70 -0.68
CA SER A 160 39.32 36.55 -0.61
C SER A 160 39.40 37.42 -1.86
N THR A 161 38.67 38.54 -1.79
CA THR A 161 39.05 39.92 -2.22
C THR A 161 39.96 40.12 -3.45
N PRO A 162 39.59 41.02 -4.39
CA PRO A 162 40.55 41.91 -5.03
C PRO A 162 40.65 43.21 -4.22
N ASN A 163 41.85 43.47 -3.69
CA ASN A 163 42.23 44.75 -3.10
C ASN A 163 42.27 45.87 -4.15
N THR A 164 41.91 47.04 -3.65
CA THR A 164 41.92 48.39 -4.20
C THR A 164 43.27 48.90 -4.73
N ASP A 165 43.15 49.65 -5.82
CA ASP A 165 43.79 50.93 -6.16
C ASP A 165 45.20 51.05 -6.76
N SER A 166 45.22 51.93 -7.78
CA SER A 166 46.23 52.95 -8.09
C SER A 166 47.24 52.66 -9.21
N MET A 167 46.99 53.25 -10.38
CA MET A 167 47.86 54.15 -11.16
C MET A 167 47.03 54.55 -12.40
N GLY A 168 46.74 55.81 -12.71
CA GLY A 168 47.61 56.97 -12.68
C GLY A 168 47.63 57.56 -14.09
N ASN A 169 46.82 58.60 -14.31
CA ASN A 169 47.03 59.76 -15.19
C ASN A 169 47.65 59.63 -16.60
N ASN A 170 46.89 60.24 -17.53
CA ASN A 170 47.29 61.30 -18.48
C ASN A 170 47.97 60.97 -19.82
N ALA A 171 47.18 61.30 -20.86
CA ALA A 171 47.40 62.41 -21.80
C ALA A 171 47.82 62.11 -23.24
N ARG A 172 46.94 62.61 -24.11
CA ARG A 172 47.13 63.24 -25.43
C ARG A 172 47.09 62.35 -26.68
#